data_AF-A0A7G6UHL8-F1
#
_entry.id   AF-A0A7G6UHL8-F1
#
_cell.length_a   1.000
_cell.length_b   1.000
_cell.length_c   1.000
_cell.angle_alpha   90.00
_cell.angle_beta   90.00
_cell.angle_gamma   90.00
#
_symmetry.space_group_name_H-M   'P 1'
#
loop_
_entity.id
_entity.type
_entity.pdbx_description
1 polymer ?
#
loop_
_entity_poly.entity_id
_entity_poly.type
_entity_poly.pdbx_seq_one_letter_code
_entity_poly.pdbx_strand_id
1 'polypeptide(L)' 'MNLKRILKKKFKYINYYNYKFFKKFINGEGNIYFKCKFFNFFKNKLKKNIKRLRYLSILPYNFNHFYRKKNKC' A
#
# COMPACT_ATOMS: atom_id res chain seq x y z
N MET A 1 -25.57 -12.73 -5.95
CA MET A 1 -24.22 -12.54 -6.56
C MET A 1 -23.18 -12.49 -5.44
N ASN A 2 -22.19 -13.40 -5.41
CA ASN A 2 -21.33 -13.56 -4.23
C ASN A 2 -20.20 -12.51 -4.21
N LEU A 3 -20.43 -11.37 -3.56
CA LEU A 3 -19.55 -10.19 -3.50
C LEU A 3 -18.10 -10.56 -3.10
N LYS A 4 -17.96 -11.56 -2.22
CA LYS A 4 -16.67 -12.13 -1.81
C LYS A 4 -15.88 -12.75 -2.97
N ARG A 5 -16.54 -13.47 -3.90
CA ARG A 5 -15.88 -14.06 -5.10
C ARG A 5 -15.43 -12.98 -6.08
N ILE A 6 -16.25 -11.96 -6.30
CA ILE A 6 -15.95 -10.86 -7.22
C ILE A 6 -14.71 -10.09 -6.74
N LEU A 7 -14.68 -9.77 -5.44
CA LEU A 7 -13.53 -9.12 -4.81
C LEU A 7 -12.28 -10.01 -4.88
N LYS A 8 -12.40 -11.33 -4.59
CA LYS A 8 -11.27 -12.27 -4.70
C LYS A 8 -10.68 -12.31 -6.10
N LYS A 9 -11.51 -12.30 -7.16
CA LYS A 9 -11.05 -12.18 -8.55
C LYS A 9 -10.32 -10.85 -8.80
N LYS A 10 -10.90 -9.72 -8.41
CA LYS A 10 -10.27 -8.40 -8.58
C LYS A 10 -8.92 -8.30 -7.86
N PHE A 11 -8.84 -8.75 -6.60
CA PHE A 11 -7.61 -8.74 -5.79
C PHE A 11 -6.59 -9.81 -6.18
N LYS A 12 -6.98 -10.84 -6.95
CA LYS A 12 -6.05 -11.84 -7.48
C LYS A 12 -5.04 -11.18 -8.42
N TYR A 13 -5.49 -10.26 -9.28
CA TYR A 13 -4.68 -9.58 -10.30
C TYR A 13 -4.07 -8.25 -9.85
N ILE A 14 -4.30 -7.82 -8.60
CA ILE A 14 -3.64 -6.62 -8.09
C ILE A 14 -2.15 -6.91 -7.92
N ASN A 15 -1.38 -6.35 -8.84
CA ASN A 15 0.06 -6.40 -8.87
C ASN A 15 0.66 -5.09 -8.32
N TYR A 16 1.90 -5.14 -7.84
CA TYR A 16 2.55 -4.01 -7.17
C TYR A 16 2.68 -2.78 -8.07
N TYR A 17 2.71 -2.94 -9.40
CA TYR A 17 2.75 -1.84 -10.38
C TYR A 17 1.66 -0.78 -10.21
N ASN A 18 0.52 -1.11 -9.60
CA ASN A 18 -0.57 -0.16 -9.38
C ASN A 18 -0.35 0.69 -8.11
N TYR A 19 0.74 1.46 -8.07
CA TYR A 19 1.16 2.20 -6.87
C TYR A 19 0.10 3.19 -6.35
N LYS A 20 -0.71 3.80 -7.23
CA LYS A 20 -1.83 4.69 -6.86
C LYS A 20 -2.83 3.99 -5.94
N PHE A 21 -3.07 2.71 -6.16
CA PHE A 21 -3.93 1.90 -5.29
C PHE A 21 -3.28 1.69 -3.92
N PHE A 22 -2.00 1.31 -3.88
CA PHE A 22 -1.27 1.03 -2.65
C PHE A 22 -1.03 2.27 -1.79
N LYS A 23 -0.89 3.45 -2.39
CA LYS A 23 -0.75 4.73 -1.68
C LYS A 23 -1.94 5.02 -0.76
N LYS A 24 -3.16 4.55 -1.09
CA LYS A 24 -4.36 4.71 -0.25
C LYS A 24 -4.30 3.93 1.08
N PHE A 25 -3.39 2.97 1.19
CA PHE A 25 -3.20 2.14 2.40
C PHE A 25 -2.01 2.61 3.24
N ILE A 26 -1.50 3.81 2.96
CA ILE A 26 -0.36 4.39 3.65
C ILE A 26 -0.75 5.76 4.18
N ASN A 27 -0.41 6.01 5.44
CA ASN A 27 -0.69 7.27 6.12
C ASN A 27 0.36 8.33 5.76
N GLY A 28 0.13 9.58 6.15
CA GLY A 28 1.06 10.70 5.91
C GLY A 28 2.48 10.49 6.46
N GLU A 29 2.67 9.56 7.39
CA GLU A 29 3.99 9.18 7.93
C GLU A 29 4.68 8.10 7.11
N GLY A 30 3.95 7.33 6.31
CA GLY A 30 4.48 6.18 5.57
C GLY A 30 4.02 4.84 6.15
N ASN A 31 3.34 4.85 7.29
CA ASN A 31 2.80 3.68 7.98
C ASN A 31 1.65 3.00 7.22
N ILE A 32 1.65 1.66 7.18
CA ILE A 32 0.59 0.88 6.49
C ILE A 32 -0.66 0.85 7.37
N TYR A 33 -1.78 1.34 6.83
CA TYR A 33 -3.07 1.37 7.50
C TYR A 33 -4.16 0.76 6.62
N PHE A 34 -4.99 -0.09 7.23
CA PHE A 34 -6.14 -0.69 6.56
C PHE A 34 -7.41 -0.23 7.27
N LYS A 35 -8.12 0.74 6.67
CA LYS A 35 -9.35 1.32 7.25
C LYS A 35 -10.51 0.32 7.34
N CYS A 36 -10.58 -0.64 6.40
CA CYS A 36 -11.69 -1.60 6.34
C CYS A 36 -11.30 -2.99 6.83
N LYS A 37 -12.09 -3.55 7.77
CA LYS A 37 -12.02 -4.97 8.22
C LYS A 37 -12.05 -5.96 7.04
N PHE A 38 -12.73 -5.62 5.95
CA PHE A 38 -12.84 -6.45 4.73
C PHE A 38 -11.50 -6.78 4.07
N PHE A 39 -10.45 -5.98 4.30
CA PHE A 39 -9.12 -6.26 3.75
C PHE A 39 -8.33 -7.30 4.55
N ASN A 40 -8.83 -7.79 5.69
CA ASN A 40 -8.15 -8.83 6.46
C ASN A 40 -7.81 -10.07 5.61
N PHE A 41 -8.68 -10.47 4.69
CA PHE A 41 -8.45 -11.60 3.78
C PHE A 41 -7.26 -11.41 2.83
N PHE A 42 -6.92 -10.17 2.48
CA PHE A 42 -5.83 -9.84 1.57
C PHE A 42 -4.69 -9.07 2.25
N LYS A 43 -4.76 -8.88 3.57
CA LYS A 43 -3.85 -8.05 4.35
C LYS A 43 -2.39 -8.45 4.15
N ASN A 44 -2.12 -9.75 4.15
CA ASN A 44 -0.77 -10.28 3.94
C ASN A 44 -0.25 -9.99 2.52
N LYS A 45 -1.10 -10.16 1.50
CA LYS A 45 -0.74 -9.86 0.11
C LYS A 45 -0.50 -8.36 -0.10
N LEU A 46 -1.35 -7.52 0.46
CA LEU A 46 -1.21 -6.05 0.39
C LEU A 46 0.07 -5.59 1.09
N LYS A 47 0.35 -6.09 2.31
CA LYS A 47 1.60 -5.81 3.03
C LYS A 47 2.84 -6.21 2.22
N LYS A 48 2.85 -7.39 1.61
CA LYS A 48 3.98 -7.88 0.79
C LYS A 48 4.22 -6.97 -0.42
N ASN A 49 3.16 -6.54 -1.10
CA ASN A 49 3.27 -5.64 -2.24
C ASN A 49 3.73 -4.23 -1.83
N ILE A 50 3.27 -3.69 -0.70
CA ILE A 50 3.76 -2.41 -0.18
C ILE A 50 5.24 -2.50 0.17
N LYS A 51 5.69 -3.58 0.82
CA LYS A 51 7.13 -3.81 1.09
C LYS A 51 7.95 -3.85 -0.20
N ARG A 52 7.48 -4.54 -1.25
CA ARG A 52 8.13 -4.55 -2.58
C ARG A 52 8.21 -3.14 -3.20
N LEU A 53 7.12 -2.38 -3.15
CA LEU A 53 7.11 -1.01 -3.67
C LEU A 53 8.08 -0.09 -2.92
N ARG A 54 8.25 -0.30 -1.61
CA ARG A 54 9.24 0.43 -0.82
C ARG A 54 10.67 0.04 -1.18
N TYR A 55 10.92 -1.25 -1.43
CA TYR A 55 12.22 -1.73 -1.90
C TYR A 55 12.59 -1.14 -3.27
N LEU A 56 11.60 -0.98 -4.16
CA LEU A 56 11.76 -0.34 -5.46
C LEU A 56 11.81 1.20 -5.38
N SER A 57 11.82 1.80 -4.19
CA SER A 57 11.81 3.25 -3.97
C SER A 57 10.61 4.00 -4.58
N ILE A 58 9.54 3.28 -4.95
CA ILE A 58 8.29 3.86 -5.49
C ILE A 58 7.43 4.42 -4.34
N LEU A 59 7.47 3.79 -3.17
CA LEU A 59 6.79 4.25 -1.96
C LEU A 59 7.82 4.51 -0.86
N PRO A 60 7.72 5.62 -0.12
CA PRO A 60 8.64 5.89 0.97
C PRO A 60 8.39 4.94 2.15
N TYR A 61 9.47 4.54 2.82
CA TYR A 61 9.37 3.92 4.15
C TYR A 61 8.86 4.92 5.19
N ASN A 62 9.33 6.16 5.10
CA ASN A 62 8.98 7.25 5.97
C ASN A 62 8.94 8.55 5.15
N PHE A 63 7.86 9.33 5.20
CA PHE A 63 7.80 10.61 4.48
C PHE A 63 8.78 11.63 5.06
N ASN A 64 9.22 11.46 6.32
CA ASN A 64 10.29 12.27 6.91
C ASN A 64 11.60 12.22 6.12
N HIS A 65 11.88 11.14 5.37
CA HIS A 65 13.04 11.10 4.49
C HIS A 65 12.95 12.12 3.35
N PHE A 66 11.74 12.49 2.93
CA PHE A 66 11.49 13.51 1.93
C PHE A 66 11.55 14.93 2.53
N TYR A 67 10.96 15.14 3.71
CA TYR A 67 10.94 16.45 4.38
C TYR A 67 12.29 16.86 4.96
N ARG A 68 13.11 15.91 5.42
CA ARG A 68 14.45 16.18 5.96
C ARG A 68 15.42 16.71 4.91
N LYS A 69 15.17 16.45 3.62
CA LYS A 69 15.95 17.00 2.50
C LYS A 69 15.60 18.46 2.20
N LYS A 70 14.41 18.93 2.62
CA LYS A 70 13.91 20.29 2.36
C LYS A 70 14.35 21.31 3.42
N ASN A 71 14.65 20.87 4.64
CA ASN A 71 15.07 21.74 5.75
C ASN A 71 16.60 21.88 5.90
N LYS A 72 17.39 21.59 4.85
CA LYS A 72 18.78 22.03 4.76
C LYS A 72 18.82 23.26 3.85
N CYS A 73 18.31 24.38 4.34
CA CYS A 73 18.62 25.72 3.85
C CYS A 73 19.03 26.54 5.06
#